data_AF-A0ABD1TY91-F1
#
_entry.id   AF-A0ABD1TY91-F1
#
_cell.length_a   1.000
_cell.length_b   1.000
_cell.length_c   1.000
_cell.angle_alpha   90.00
_cell.angle_beta   90.00
_cell.angle_gamma   90.00
#
_symmetry.space_group_name_H-M   'P 1'
#
loop_
_entity.id
_entity.type
_entity.pdbx_description
1 polymer ?
#
loop_
_entity_poly.entity_id
_entity_poly.type
_entity_poly.pdbx_seq_one_letter_code
_entity_poly.pdbx_strand_id
1 'polypeptide(L)'
;MYFNDSNYSLGEDDDLIFKQNVTSSIELDARKQSIVVNEINDSYSLENPPSDELRSVHSDSEEEVVQEARGKDILALLQSLQNKLMEWMYKRRLGMERFGGKICPKALKKFERNREESYSWRALYNGDMQYQVSGPYSDGQFVVELRTRSCACRKWDLTGFPCPHALASIRD
;
A
#
# COMPACT_ATOMS: atom_id res chain seq x y z
N MET A 1 49.98 27.77 29.25
CA MET A 1 48.86 28.70 29.55
C MET A 1 47.67 27.86 29.92
N TYR A 2 47.26 27.96 31.18
CA TYR A 2 46.05 27.36 31.72
C TYR A 2 44.84 28.06 31.08
N PHE A 3 43.87 27.28 30.61
CA PHE A 3 42.49 27.75 30.46
C PHE A 3 41.58 26.78 31.19
N ASN A 4 40.75 27.38 32.04
CA ASN A 4 40.04 26.81 33.17
C ASN A 4 38.94 25.83 32.80
N ASP A 5 38.84 24.77 33.60
CA ASP A 5 37.60 24.10 33.93
C ASP A 5 36.67 25.08 34.67
N SER A 6 35.62 25.56 34.01
CA SER A 6 34.51 26.23 34.67
C SER A 6 33.19 25.58 34.28
N ASN A 7 32.74 24.68 35.15
CA ASN A 7 31.35 24.42 35.54
C ASN A 7 30.28 24.61 34.45
N TYR A 8 29.96 23.54 33.74
CA TYR A 8 28.61 23.33 33.22
C TYR A 8 28.02 22.12 33.94
N SER A 9 27.49 22.36 35.13
CA SER A 9 26.58 21.42 35.78
C SER A 9 25.29 21.44 34.97
N LEU A 10 25.12 20.49 34.05
CA LEU A 10 23.81 20.15 33.50
C LEU A 10 22.94 19.75 34.69
N GLY A 11 21.99 20.61 35.07
CA GLY A 11 21.04 20.30 36.12
C GLY A 11 20.23 19.08 35.70
N GLU A 12 19.98 18.16 36.63
CA GLU A 12 19.17 16.95 36.39
C GLU A 12 17.77 17.27 35.82
N ASP A 13 17.32 18.51 35.97
CA ASP A 13 16.07 19.06 35.44
C ASP A 13 16.09 19.30 33.91
N ASP A 14 17.23 19.66 33.31
CA ASP A 14 17.32 19.92 31.86
C ASP A 14 17.22 18.61 31.04
N ASP A 15 17.73 17.51 31.61
CA ASP A 15 17.69 16.16 31.05
C ASP A 15 16.27 15.56 31.11
N LEU A 16 15.50 15.92 32.13
CA LEU A 16 14.10 15.52 32.30
C LEU A 16 13.18 16.25 31.31
N ILE A 17 13.42 17.55 31.10
CA ILE A 17 12.67 18.37 30.12
C ILE A 17 12.96 17.89 28.69
N PHE A 18 14.22 17.58 28.36
CA PHE A 18 14.57 17.04 27.04
C PHE A 18 13.91 15.68 26.79
N LYS A 19 13.90 14.78 27.78
CA LYS A 19 13.22 13.48 27.68
C LYS A 19 11.71 13.61 27.53
N GLN A 20 11.05 14.50 28.27
CA GLN A 20 9.61 14.77 28.14
C GLN A 20 9.23 15.39 26.79
N ASN A 21 10.05 16.29 26.27
CA ASN A 21 9.81 16.95 24.98
C ASN A 21 10.00 15.98 23.80
N VAL A 22 10.97 15.06 23.90
CA VAL A 22 11.19 14.02 22.89
C VAL A 22 10.05 12.98 22.93
N THR A 23 9.62 12.51 24.11
CA THR A 23 8.52 11.53 24.21
C THR A 23 7.19 12.10 23.74
N SER A 24 6.86 13.34 24.12
CA SER A 24 5.63 14.01 23.66
C SER A 24 5.61 14.26 22.15
N SER A 25 6.76 14.60 21.55
CA SER A 25 6.89 14.76 20.09
C SER A 25 6.70 13.43 19.35
N ILE A 26 7.27 12.33 19.88
CA ILE A 26 7.09 10.99 19.33
C ILE A 26 5.63 10.53 19.47
N GLU A 27 4.96 10.81 20.59
CA GLU A 27 3.56 10.48 20.79
C GLU A 27 2.61 11.28 19.89
N LEU A 28 2.91 12.55 19.63
CA LEU A 28 2.15 13.39 18.71
C LEU A 28 2.29 12.91 17.27
N ASP A 29 3.49 12.49 16.85
CA ASP A 29 3.69 11.94 15.50
C ASP A 29 3.08 10.55 15.34
N ALA A 30 3.10 9.70 16.38
CA ALA A 30 2.40 8.42 16.39
C ALA A 30 0.87 8.61 16.31
N ARG A 31 0.31 9.63 16.98
CA ARG A 31 -1.12 9.99 16.87
C ARG A 31 -1.48 10.51 15.48
N LYS A 32 -0.64 11.36 14.87
CA LYS A 32 -0.86 11.83 13.49
C LYS A 32 -0.81 10.69 12.49
N GLN A 33 0.15 9.76 12.63
CA GLN A 33 0.22 8.57 11.78
C GLN A 33 -0.99 7.67 11.96
N SER A 34 -1.47 7.48 13.19
CA SER A 34 -2.71 6.74 13.49
C SER A 34 -3.95 7.38 12.84
N ILE A 35 -4.09 8.71 12.92
CA ILE A 35 -5.19 9.44 12.27
C ILE A 35 -5.15 9.26 10.76
N VAL A 36 -3.97 9.42 10.14
CA VAL A 36 -3.80 9.24 8.69
C VAL A 36 -4.12 7.80 8.26
N VAL A 37 -3.72 6.79 9.04
CA VAL A 37 -4.05 5.38 8.75
C VAL A 37 -5.55 5.12 8.85
N ASN A 38 -6.25 5.74 9.80
CA ASN A 38 -7.70 5.59 9.94
C ASN A 38 -8.46 6.29 8.80
N GLU A 39 -8.04 7.48 8.39
CA GLU A 39 -8.61 8.18 7.24
C GLU A 39 -8.42 7.38 5.93
N ILE A 40 -7.27 6.72 5.78
CA ILE A 40 -7.00 5.83 4.65
C ILE A 40 -7.91 4.59 4.71
N ASN A 41 -8.08 3.96 5.88
CA ASN A 41 -8.93 2.78 6.05
C ASN A 41 -10.43 3.09 5.84
N ASP A 42 -10.88 4.27 6.25
CA ASP A 42 -12.25 4.73 6.05
C ASP A 42 -12.53 4.99 4.56
N SER A 43 -11.57 5.60 3.85
CA SER A 43 -11.68 5.81 2.40
C SER A 43 -11.72 4.49 1.60
N TYR A 44 -10.97 3.48 2.05
CA TYR A 44 -10.91 2.17 1.39
C TYR A 44 -12.17 1.31 1.63
N SER A 45 -12.80 1.48 2.79
CA SER A 45 -13.99 0.73 3.21
C SER A 45 -15.28 1.20 2.53
N LEU A 46 -15.34 2.47 2.10
CA LEU A 46 -16.48 3.02 1.35
C LEU A 46 -16.52 2.57 -0.11
N GLU A 47 -15.36 2.30 -0.72
CA GLU A 47 -15.26 1.90 -2.13
C GLU A 47 -15.35 0.37 -2.35
N ASN A 48 -15.26 -0.44 -1.29
CA ASN A 48 -15.26 -1.90 -1.38
C ASN A 48 -16.02 -2.56 -0.20
N PRO A 49 -17.35 -2.78 -0.28
CA PRO A 49 -18.06 -3.53 0.76
C PRO A 49 -17.55 -4.98 0.82
N PRO A 50 -17.43 -5.59 2.01
CA PRO A 50 -16.67 -6.82 2.16
C PRO A 50 -17.42 -8.03 1.57
N SER A 51 -16.75 -8.77 0.70
CA SER A 51 -17.04 -10.19 0.51
C SER A 51 -16.36 -10.94 1.67
N ASP A 52 -17.16 -11.41 2.63
CA ASP A 52 -16.78 -11.86 3.98
C ASP A 52 -15.75 -13.00 4.09
N GLU A 53 -15.35 -13.64 2.98
CA GLU A 53 -14.46 -14.81 3.05
C GLU A 53 -12.96 -14.51 2.87
N LEU A 54 -12.59 -13.31 2.39
CA LEU A 54 -11.19 -12.93 2.13
C LEU A 54 -10.61 -11.91 3.13
N ARG A 55 -11.44 -11.36 4.03
CA ARG A 55 -11.00 -10.37 5.02
C ARG A 55 -10.33 -11.01 6.24
N SER A 56 -10.71 -12.23 6.62
CA SER A 56 -10.21 -12.85 7.86
C SER A 56 -8.73 -13.24 7.79
N VAL A 57 -8.23 -13.73 6.65
CA VAL A 57 -6.85 -14.23 6.57
C VAL A 57 -5.80 -13.10 6.50
N HIS A 58 -6.15 -11.95 5.90
CA HIS A 58 -5.22 -10.81 5.74
C HIS A 58 -5.28 -9.81 6.90
N SER A 59 -6.46 -9.55 7.48
CA SER A 59 -6.63 -8.60 8.60
C SER A 59 -6.06 -9.16 9.90
N ASP A 60 -6.39 -10.40 10.23
CA ASP A 60 -6.05 -10.98 11.53
C ASP A 60 -4.53 -11.24 11.64
N SER A 61 -3.86 -11.50 10.51
CA SER A 61 -2.41 -11.73 10.48
C SER A 61 -1.57 -10.46 10.50
N GLU A 62 -2.10 -9.32 10.04
CA GLU A 62 -1.39 -8.04 10.07
C GLU A 62 -1.42 -7.41 11.47
N GLU A 63 -2.56 -7.51 12.17
CA GLU A 63 -2.70 -7.03 13.55
C GLU A 63 -1.87 -7.85 14.54
N GLU A 64 -1.82 -9.19 14.40
CA GLU A 64 -1.00 -10.06 15.22
C GLU A 64 0.49 -9.72 15.11
N VAL A 65 1.00 -9.47 13.89
CA VAL A 65 2.39 -9.07 13.65
C VAL A 65 2.71 -7.73 14.33
N VAL A 66 1.77 -6.77 14.26
CA VAL A 66 1.94 -5.44 14.84
C VAL A 66 1.90 -5.50 16.37
N GLN A 67 1.07 -6.35 16.97
CA GLN A 67 1.03 -6.54 18.43
C GLN A 67 2.29 -7.24 18.93
N GLU A 68 2.74 -8.29 18.25
CA GLU A 68 3.96 -9.03 18.57
C GLU A 68 5.22 -8.17 18.40
N ALA A 69 5.13 -7.07 17.64
CA ALA A 69 6.19 -6.11 17.41
C ALA A 69 6.35 -5.09 18.56
N ARG A 70 5.32 -4.87 19.37
CA ARG A 70 5.37 -3.86 20.44
C ARG A 70 6.36 -4.29 21.53
N GLY A 71 7.39 -3.48 21.75
CA GLY A 71 8.39 -3.69 22.79
C GLY A 71 9.61 -4.53 22.37
N LYS A 72 9.68 -4.98 21.12
CA LYS A 72 10.88 -5.61 20.55
C LYS A 72 11.86 -4.53 20.07
N ASP A 73 13.16 -4.80 20.21
CA ASP A 73 14.16 -3.95 19.57
C ASP A 73 14.05 -4.03 18.03
N ILE A 74 14.58 -3.01 17.34
CA ILE A 74 14.49 -2.90 15.87
C ILE A 74 15.07 -4.15 15.20
N LEU A 75 16.10 -4.75 15.79
CA LEU A 75 16.76 -5.94 15.26
C LEU A 75 15.83 -7.16 15.29
N ALA A 76 15.15 -7.39 16.41
CA ALA A 76 14.19 -8.47 16.60
C ALA A 76 12.97 -8.31 15.69
N LEU A 77 12.51 -7.08 15.45
CA LEU A 77 11.44 -6.80 14.49
C LEU A 77 11.82 -7.19 13.06
N LEU A 78 13.00 -6.79 12.61
CA LEU A 78 13.51 -7.12 11.28
C LEU A 78 13.68 -8.64 11.13
N GLN A 79 14.19 -9.32 12.16
CA GLN A 79 14.33 -10.77 12.17
C GLN A 79 12.96 -11.48 12.08
N SER A 80 11.96 -11.04 12.86
CA SER A 80 10.60 -11.56 12.80
C SER A 80 9.96 -11.34 11.42
N LEU A 81 10.11 -10.14 10.85
CA LEU A 81 9.59 -9.84 9.51
C LEU A 81 10.25 -10.70 8.44
N GLN A 82 11.57 -10.87 8.50
CA GLN A 82 12.32 -11.71 7.58
C GLN A 82 11.80 -13.15 7.63
N ASN A 83 11.61 -13.72 8.83
CA ASN A 83 11.10 -15.07 9.01
C ASN A 83 9.69 -15.23 8.42
N LYS A 84 8.78 -14.28 8.69
CA LYS A 84 7.42 -14.30 8.15
C LYS A 84 7.41 -14.18 6.63
N LEU A 85 8.24 -13.29 6.05
CA LEU A 85 8.38 -13.17 4.60
C LEU A 85 8.88 -14.48 3.96
N MET A 86 9.90 -15.11 4.55
CA MET A 86 10.41 -16.40 4.06
C MET A 86 9.33 -17.49 4.10
N GLU A 87 8.59 -17.58 5.20
CA GLU A 87 7.49 -18.53 5.35
C GLU A 87 6.40 -18.30 4.30
N TRP A 88 5.99 -17.05 4.08
CA TRP A 88 5.01 -16.70 3.06
C TRP A 88 5.50 -17.02 1.64
N MET A 89 6.75 -16.71 1.32
CA MET A 89 7.35 -17.04 0.03
C MET A 89 7.39 -18.56 -0.19
N TYR A 90 7.75 -19.33 0.84
CA TYR A 90 7.77 -20.79 0.78
C TYR A 90 6.37 -21.37 0.55
N LYS A 91 5.36 -20.92 1.32
CA LYS A 91 3.96 -21.33 1.14
C LYS A 91 3.45 -20.99 -0.27
N ARG A 92 3.74 -19.78 -0.78
CA ARG A 92 3.37 -19.37 -2.15
C ARG A 92 4.04 -20.25 -3.21
N ARG A 93 5.32 -20.56 -3.04
CA ARG A 93 6.06 -21.45 -3.95
C ARG A 93 5.44 -22.83 -4.01
N LEU A 94 5.20 -23.48 -2.85
CA LEU A 94 4.56 -24.80 -2.80
C LEU A 94 3.18 -24.81 -3.45
N GLY A 95 2.38 -23.76 -3.21
CA GLY A 95 1.07 -23.60 -3.85
C GLY A 95 1.18 -23.52 -5.37
N MET A 96 2.17 -22.77 -5.88
CA MET A 96 2.40 -22.62 -7.31
C MET A 96 3.01 -23.86 -7.98
N GLU A 97 3.86 -24.62 -7.29
CA GLU A 97 4.42 -25.89 -7.80
C GLU A 97 3.32 -26.92 -8.10
N ARG A 98 2.23 -26.90 -7.32
CA ARG A 98 1.06 -27.79 -7.52
C ARG A 98 0.03 -27.20 -8.48
N PHE A 99 0.15 -25.92 -8.82
CA PHE A 99 -0.83 -25.22 -9.65
C PHE A 99 -0.54 -25.46 -11.14
N GLY A 100 -1.42 -26.19 -11.82
CA GLY A 100 -1.28 -26.52 -13.25
C GLY A 100 -1.79 -25.45 -14.22
N GLY A 101 -2.28 -24.30 -13.73
CA GLY A 101 -2.84 -23.25 -14.59
C GLY A 101 -1.77 -22.33 -15.18
N LYS A 102 -2.09 -21.72 -16.34
CA LYS A 102 -1.19 -20.78 -17.03
C LYS A 102 -1.09 -19.41 -16.34
N ILE A 103 -2.13 -19.02 -15.61
CA ILE A 103 -2.23 -17.71 -14.94
C ILE A 103 -2.56 -17.96 -13.48
N CYS A 104 -1.81 -17.32 -12.57
CA CYS A 104 -2.07 -17.39 -11.14
C CYS A 104 -3.52 -16.96 -10.81
N PRO A 105 -4.25 -17.68 -9.93
CA PRO A 105 -5.64 -17.35 -9.61
C PRO A 105 -5.83 -15.91 -9.12
N LYS A 106 -4.89 -15.38 -8.35
CA LYS A 106 -4.95 -14.00 -7.84
C LYS A 106 -4.82 -12.96 -8.96
N ALA A 107 -3.94 -13.21 -9.93
CA ALA A 107 -3.77 -12.35 -11.09
C ALA A 107 -5.01 -12.41 -12.00
N LEU A 108 -5.56 -13.61 -12.22
CA LEU A 108 -6.79 -13.80 -12.99
C LEU A 108 -7.98 -13.12 -12.33
N LYS A 109 -8.17 -13.28 -11.02
CA LYS A 109 -9.24 -12.61 -10.28
C LYS A 109 -9.12 -11.08 -10.37
N LYS A 110 -7.91 -10.54 -10.26
CA LYS A 110 -7.66 -9.10 -10.46
C LYS A 110 -7.96 -8.66 -11.89
N PHE A 111 -7.63 -9.49 -12.88
CA PHE A 111 -7.92 -9.23 -14.29
C PHE A 111 -9.42 -9.13 -14.53
N GLU A 112 -10.17 -10.16 -14.13
CA GLU A 112 -11.62 -10.21 -14.33
C GLU A 112 -12.33 -9.05 -13.63
N ARG A 113 -11.94 -8.71 -12.40
CA ARG A 113 -12.48 -7.52 -11.72
C ARG A 113 -12.24 -6.23 -12.51
N ASN A 114 -11.00 -6.00 -12.97
CA ASN A 114 -10.69 -4.82 -13.77
C ASN A 114 -11.44 -4.83 -15.11
N ARG A 115 -11.64 -6.02 -15.70
CA ARG A 115 -12.40 -6.21 -16.93
C ARG A 115 -13.88 -5.90 -16.73
N GLU A 116 -14.47 -6.34 -15.63
CA GLU A 116 -15.85 -6.03 -15.27
C GLU A 116 -16.05 -4.52 -15.08
N GLU A 117 -15.15 -3.89 -14.32
CA GLU A 117 -15.15 -2.43 -14.12
C GLU A 117 -14.96 -1.69 -15.45
N SER A 118 -14.18 -2.21 -16.40
CA SER A 118 -13.97 -1.58 -17.71
C SER A 118 -15.25 -1.39 -18.53
N TYR A 119 -16.34 -2.11 -18.24
CA TYR A 119 -17.62 -1.96 -18.94
C TYR A 119 -18.32 -0.63 -18.66
N SER A 120 -18.05 0.01 -17.53
CA SER A 120 -18.59 1.35 -17.24
C SER A 120 -17.85 2.48 -17.97
N TRP A 121 -16.66 2.20 -18.51
CA TRP A 121 -15.81 3.18 -19.17
C TRP A 121 -15.98 3.17 -20.68
N ARG A 122 -16.09 4.36 -21.27
CA ARG A 122 -16.10 4.59 -22.72
C ARG A 122 -14.74 5.11 -23.17
N ALA A 123 -14.10 4.40 -24.08
CA ALA A 123 -12.88 4.83 -24.74
C ALA A 123 -13.23 5.58 -26.04
N LEU A 124 -12.48 6.64 -26.33
CA LEU A 124 -12.55 7.39 -27.58
C LEU A 124 -11.13 7.47 -28.14
N TYR A 125 -10.94 6.92 -29.33
CA TYR A 125 -9.64 6.96 -30.00
C TYR A 125 -9.22 8.40 -30.34
N ASN A 126 -8.00 8.77 -29.94
CA ASN A 126 -7.43 10.11 -30.14
C ASN A 126 -6.24 10.13 -31.11
N GLY A 127 -5.98 9.02 -31.82
CA GLY A 127 -4.81 8.87 -32.69
C GLY A 127 -3.61 8.22 -31.99
N ASP A 128 -2.66 7.69 -32.77
CA ASP A 128 -1.37 7.18 -32.28
C ASP A 128 -1.41 6.12 -31.16
N MET A 129 -2.43 5.25 -31.15
CA MET A 129 -2.70 4.29 -30.05
C MET A 129 -3.03 4.94 -28.70
N GLN A 130 -3.48 6.20 -28.73
CA GLN A 130 -3.99 6.93 -27.59
C GLN A 130 -5.51 6.94 -27.55
N TYR A 131 -6.05 6.85 -26.34
CA TYR A 131 -7.48 6.88 -26.08
C TYR A 131 -7.77 7.87 -24.96
N GLN A 132 -8.82 8.65 -25.16
CA GLN A 132 -9.46 9.41 -24.09
C GLN A 132 -10.58 8.56 -23.52
N VAL A 133 -10.47 8.20 -22.24
CA VAL A 133 -11.42 7.34 -21.55
C VAL A 133 -12.24 8.17 -20.58
N SER A 134 -13.56 8.09 -20.70
CA SER A 134 -14.53 8.79 -19.86
C SER A 134 -15.46 7.81 -19.15
N GLY A 135 -15.76 8.09 -17.88
CA GLY A 135 -16.72 7.31 -17.09
C GLY A 135 -18.19 7.63 -17.42
N PRO A 136 -19.14 6.92 -16.80
CA PRO A 136 -20.57 7.20 -16.94
C PRO A 136 -20.99 8.53 -16.30
N TYR A 137 -20.19 9.06 -15.36
CA TYR A 137 -20.43 10.30 -14.62
C TYR A 137 -19.27 11.29 -14.77
N SER A 138 -19.18 12.28 -13.87
CA SER A 138 -18.06 13.21 -13.74
C SER A 138 -16.80 12.57 -13.11
N ASP A 139 -16.59 11.27 -13.30
CA ASP A 139 -15.51 10.46 -12.71
C ASP A 139 -14.12 10.77 -13.30
N GLY A 140 -14.00 11.90 -14.00
CA GLY A 140 -12.82 12.36 -14.69
C GLY A 140 -12.66 11.75 -16.09
N GLN A 141 -11.64 12.25 -16.78
CA GLN A 141 -11.19 11.74 -18.06
C GLN A 141 -9.74 11.29 -17.91
N PHE A 142 -9.43 10.13 -18.49
CA PHE A 142 -8.10 9.56 -18.43
C PHE A 142 -7.57 9.38 -19.84
N VAL A 143 -6.31 9.76 -20.04
CA VAL A 143 -5.60 9.43 -21.27
C VAL A 143 -4.91 8.07 -21.06
N VAL A 144 -5.10 7.16 -22.01
CA VAL A 144 -4.44 5.87 -22.10
C VAL A 144 -3.57 5.85 -23.35
N GLU A 145 -2.33 5.41 -23.22
CA GLU A 145 -1.40 5.23 -24.34
C GLU A 145 -0.99 3.75 -24.39
N LEU A 146 -1.49 3.01 -25.39
CA LEU A 146 -1.29 1.57 -25.48
C LEU A 146 0.15 1.21 -25.88
N ARG A 147 0.84 2.10 -26.61
CA ARG A 147 2.21 1.84 -27.08
C ARG A 147 3.21 1.76 -25.94
N THR A 148 3.07 2.66 -24.98
CA THR A 148 3.91 2.71 -23.77
C THR A 148 3.29 1.95 -22.59
N ARG A 149 2.08 1.42 -22.75
CA ARG A 149 1.31 0.73 -21.70
C ARG A 149 1.12 1.61 -20.46
N SER A 150 0.75 2.86 -20.69
CA SER A 150 0.57 3.88 -19.65
C SER A 150 -0.87 4.36 -19.56
N CYS A 151 -1.24 4.84 -18.37
CA CYS A 151 -2.54 5.46 -18.15
C CYS A 151 -2.40 6.62 -17.18
N ALA A 152 -3.15 7.70 -17.39
CA ALA A 152 -3.17 8.86 -16.48
C ALA A 152 -3.50 8.50 -15.02
N CYS A 153 -4.20 7.39 -14.76
CA CYS A 153 -4.44 6.90 -13.39
C CYS A 153 -3.20 6.28 -12.70
N ARG A 154 -2.09 6.12 -13.43
CA ARG A 154 -0.80 5.53 -13.02
C ARG A 154 -0.83 4.07 -12.56
N LYS A 155 -2.01 3.44 -12.45
CA LYS A 155 -2.14 2.03 -12.03
C LYS A 155 -1.42 1.08 -12.98
N TRP A 156 -1.46 1.33 -14.29
CA TRP A 156 -0.77 0.49 -15.28
C TRP A 156 0.75 0.66 -15.17
N ASP A 157 1.22 1.90 -15.07
CA ASP A 157 2.64 2.24 -14.95
C ASP A 157 3.27 1.63 -13.69
N LEU A 158 2.57 1.69 -12.56
CA LEU A 158 3.08 1.20 -11.27
C LEU A 158 3.05 -0.33 -11.15
N THR A 159 2.05 -0.98 -11.74
CA THR A 159 1.82 -2.43 -11.52
C THR A 159 2.20 -3.29 -12.71
N GLY A 160 2.44 -2.68 -13.88
CA GLY A 160 2.55 -3.39 -15.17
C GLY A 160 1.24 -4.07 -15.60
N PHE A 161 0.16 -3.93 -14.83
CA PHE A 161 -1.11 -4.61 -15.02
C PHE A 161 -2.16 -3.63 -15.54
N PRO A 162 -2.91 -3.98 -16.61
CA PRO A 162 -3.87 -3.06 -17.20
C PRO A 162 -4.97 -2.69 -16.19
N CYS A 163 -5.21 -1.40 -16.04
CA CYS A 163 -6.30 -0.85 -15.25
C CYS A 163 -7.64 -0.93 -16.02
N PRO A 164 -8.79 -0.64 -15.39
CA PRO A 164 -10.08 -0.62 -16.08
C PRO A 164 -10.10 0.29 -17.31
N HIS A 165 -9.47 1.47 -17.25
CA HIS A 165 -9.38 2.39 -18.40
C HIS A 165 -8.58 1.79 -19.57
N ALA A 166 -7.47 1.13 -19.25
CA ALA A 166 -6.65 0.43 -20.22
C ALA A 166 -7.42 -0.69 -20.90
N LEU A 167 -8.13 -1.50 -20.12
CA LEU A 167 -8.96 -2.59 -20.65
C LEU A 167 -10.11 -2.06 -21.51
N ALA A 168 -10.71 -0.93 -21.14
CA ALA A 168 -11.72 -0.27 -21.97
C ALA A 168 -11.14 0.18 -23.31
N SER A 169 -9.90 0.68 -23.33
CA SER A 169 -9.20 1.11 -24.54
C SER A 169 -8.74 -0.04 -25.42
N ILE A 170 -8.41 -1.20 -24.84
CA ILE A 170 -8.05 -2.43 -25.57
C ILE A 170 -9.29 -3.10 -26.20
N ARG A 171 -10.48 -2.87 -25.62
CA ARG A 171 -11.74 -3.45 -26.08
C ARG A 171 -12.32 -2.74 -27.31
N ASP A 172 -12.04 -1.45 -27.48
CA ASP A 172 -12.55 -0.58 -28.56
C ASP A 172 -11.95 -0.95 -29.93
#